data_AF-A0A973SU70-F1
#
_entry.id   AF-A0A973SU70-F1
#
_cell.length_a   1.000
_cell.length_b   1.000
_cell.length_c   1.000
_cell.angle_alpha   90.00
_cell.angle_beta   90.00
_cell.angle_gamma   90.00
#
_symmetry.space_group_name_H-M   'P 1'
#
loop_
_entity.id
_entity.type
_entity.pdbx_description
1 polymer ?
#
loop_
_entity_poly.entity_id
_entity_poly.type
_entity_poly.pdbx_seq_one_letter_code
_entity_poly.pdbx_strand_id
1 'polypeptide(L)' 'MWKYETIGYSLVLKHVGVLYQTLYLVGTAMDLAVCGLGGGDAADFALASGLDYLSEGSVGELIIGSRG' A
#
# COMPACT_ATOMS: atom_id res chain seq x y z
N MET A 1 -16.29 -4.53 5.20
CA MET A 1 -16.64 -3.22 5.81
C MET A 1 -17.63 -3.27 7.00
N TRP A 2 -18.09 -4.43 7.49
CA TRP A 2 -19.23 -4.54 8.45
C TRP A 2 -19.18 -3.68 9.73
N LYS A 3 -18.00 -3.49 10.34
CA LYS A 3 -17.85 -2.72 11.60
C LYS A 3 -17.81 -1.20 11.39
N TYR A 4 -17.33 -0.75 10.23
CA TYR A 4 -17.00 0.65 9.96
C TYR A 4 -17.58 1.08 8.62
N GLU A 5 -18.83 0.74 8.33
CA GLU A 5 -19.44 0.82 6.99
C GLU A 5 -19.15 2.12 6.24
N THR A 6 -19.32 3.28 6.89
CA THR A 6 -19.16 4.60 6.26
C THR A 6 -17.73 5.13 6.24
N ILE A 7 -16.83 4.60 7.08
CA ILE A 7 -15.45 5.12 7.24
C ILE A 7 -14.37 4.07 6.95
N GLY A 8 -14.76 2.85 6.61
CA GLY A 8 -13.86 1.70 6.52
C GLY A 8 -12.77 1.89 5.47
N TYR A 9 -13.14 2.38 4.29
CA TYR A 9 -12.15 2.66 3.24
C TYR A 9 -11.20 3.81 3.63
N SER A 10 -11.72 4.87 4.25
CA SER A 10 -10.88 5.97 4.76
C SER A 10 -9.92 5.50 5.86
N LEU A 11 -10.31 4.51 6.68
CA LEU A 11 -9.41 3.89 7.67
C LEU A 11 -8.33 3.05 6.99
N VAL A 12 -8.67 2.28 5.96
CA VAL A 12 -7.69 1.53 5.16
C VAL A 12 -6.64 2.47 4.56
N LEU A 13 -7.05 3.58 3.94
CA LEU A 13 -6.10 4.56 3.38
C LEU A 13 -5.22 5.21 4.45
N LYS A 14 -5.75 5.45 5.66
CA LYS A 14 -4.93 5.91 6.81
C LYS A 14 -3.92 4.84 7.23
N HIS A 15 -4.32 3.56 7.26
CA HIS A 15 -3.40 2.47 7.57
C HIS A 15 -2.29 2.33 6.52
N VAL A 16 -2.60 2.51 5.22
CA VAL A 16 -1.59 2.57 4.16
C VAL A 16 -0.57 3.66 4.44
N GLY A 17 -1.01 4.87 4.79
CA GLY A 17 -0.10 5.96 5.18
C GLY A 17 0.76 5.65 6.41
N VAL A 18 0.19 5.02 7.44
CA VAL A 18 0.94 4.54 8.62
C VAL A 18 2.01 3.51 8.22
N LEU A 19 1.65 2.58 7.34
CA LEU A 19 2.57 1.56 6.85
C LEU A 19 3.69 2.17 6.01
N TYR A 20 3.38 3.10 5.11
CA TYR A 20 4.38 3.82 4.31
C TYR A 20 5.42 4.49 5.21
N GLN A 21 4.97 5.28 6.19
CA GLN A 21 5.89 5.98 7.08
C GLN A 21 6.75 5.00 7.89
N THR A 22 6.17 3.89 8.34
CA THR A 22 6.90 2.83 9.02
C THR A 22 8.01 2.26 8.12
N LEU A 23 7.69 1.96 6.86
CA LEU A 23 8.65 1.44 5.88
C LEU A 23 9.71 2.47 5.49
N TYR A 24 9.38 3.76 5.43
CA TYR A 24 10.36 4.83 5.24
C TYR A 24 11.38 4.89 6.38
N LEU A 25 10.93 4.79 7.63
CA LEU A 25 11.80 4.83 8.80
C LEU A 25 12.71 3.58 8.86
N VAL A 26 12.13 2.40 8.64
CA VAL A 26 12.89 1.14 8.58
C VAL A 26 13.89 1.16 7.42
N GLY A 27 13.45 1.56 6.22
CA GLY A 27 14.31 1.69 5.06
C GLY A 27 15.47 2.68 5.29
N THR A 28 15.20 3.82 5.94
CA THR A 28 16.24 4.76 6.36
C THR A 28 17.24 4.12 7.31
N ALA A 29 16.78 3.39 8.32
CA ALA A 29 17.66 2.71 9.29
C ALA A 29 18.50 1.59 8.64
N MET A 30 17.99 0.98 7.57
CA MET A 30 18.66 -0.08 6.82
C MET A 30 19.50 0.42 5.64
N ASP A 31 19.61 1.73 5.44
CA ASP A 31 20.29 2.33 4.27
C ASP A 31 19.68 1.90 2.93
N LEU A 32 18.34 1.79 2.87
CA LEU A 32 17.57 1.50 1.67
C LEU A 32 16.93 2.76 1.07
N ALA A 33 16.72 2.73 -0.24
CA ALA A 33 15.94 3.74 -0.96
C ALA A 33 14.47 3.30 -0.98
N VAL A 34 13.60 4.06 -0.31
CA VAL A 34 12.16 3.80 -0.22
C VAL A 34 11.38 4.93 -0.86
N CYS A 35 10.34 4.61 -1.63
CA CYS A 35 9.44 5.59 -2.24
C CYS A 35 7.99 5.08 -2.25
N GLY A 36 7.10 5.73 -1.50
CA GLY A 36 5.66 5.51 -1.62
C GLY A 36 5.14 6.07 -2.93
N LEU A 37 4.28 5.32 -3.62
CA LEU A 37 3.63 5.74 -4.85
C LEU A 37 2.21 6.21 -4.56
N GLY A 38 1.79 7.25 -5.30
CA GLY A 38 0.44 7.81 -5.22
C GLY A 38 -0.57 7.18 -6.17
N GLY A 39 -0.17 6.14 -6.92
CA GLY A 39 -1.05 5.48 -7.88
C GLY A 39 -0.59 4.08 -8.25
N GLY A 40 -1.57 3.28 -8.69
CA GLY A 40 -1.45 1.91 -9.17
C GLY A 40 -2.74 1.52 -9.89
N ASP A 41 -2.71 0.40 -10.62
CA ASP A 41 -3.87 -0.14 -11.33
C ASP A 41 -4.37 -1.41 -10.63
N ALA A 42 -5.53 -1.31 -9.99
CA ALA A 42 -6.15 -2.41 -9.26
C ALA A 42 -6.60 -3.56 -10.18
N ALA A 43 -6.89 -3.29 -11.47
CA ALA A 43 -7.25 -4.32 -12.44
C ALA A 43 -6.01 -5.10 -12.88
N ASP A 44 -4.89 -4.43 -13.12
CA ASP A 44 -3.61 -5.11 -13.39
C ASP A 44 -3.17 -5.95 -12.18
N PHE A 45 -3.33 -5.42 -10.96
CA PHE A 45 -3.06 -6.18 -9.73
C PHE A 45 -3.95 -7.42 -9.61
N ALA A 46 -5.25 -7.29 -9.89
CA ALA A 46 -6.19 -8.40 -9.90
C ALA A 46 -5.81 -9.47 -10.93
N LEU A 47 -5.43 -9.07 -12.14
CA LEU A 47 -4.96 -9.97 -13.19
C LEU A 47 -3.68 -10.71 -12.76
N ALA A 48 -2.74 -10.01 -12.14
CA ALA A 48 -1.47 -10.59 -11.71
C ALA A 48 -1.61 -11.52 -10.48
N SER A 49 -2.52 -11.21 -9.56
CA SER A 49 -2.71 -11.94 -8.30
C SER A 49 -3.78 -13.04 -8.37
N GLY A 50 -4.69 -12.97 -9.35
CA GLY A 50 -5.89 -13.81 -9.41
C GLY A 50 -6.96 -13.46 -8.37
N LEU A 51 -6.79 -12.36 -7.64
CA LEU A 51 -7.75 -11.88 -6.63
C LEU A 51 -8.86 -11.05 -7.28
N ASP A 52 -10.08 -11.16 -6.73
CA ASP A 52 -11.17 -10.25 -7.08
C ASP A 52 -10.97 -8.92 -6.35
N TYR A 53 -10.66 -7.85 -7.10
CA TYR A 53 -10.41 -6.51 -6.56
C TYR A 53 -11.60 -5.90 -5.80
N LEU A 54 -12.84 -6.39 -6.00
CA LEU A 54 -14.01 -5.95 -5.22
C LEU A 54 -14.01 -6.53 -3.79
N SER A 55 -13.34 -7.66 -3.60
CA SER A 55 -13.16 -8.30 -2.31
C SER A 55 -11.80 -7.97 -1.66
N GLU A 56 -10.73 -7.98 -2.46
CA GLU A 56 -9.35 -7.75 -2.05
C GLU A 56 -8.53 -7.21 -3.23
N GLY A 57 -8.05 -5.97 -3.13
CA GLY A 57 -7.28 -5.29 -4.18
C GLY A 57 -6.18 -4.40 -3.60
N SER A 58 -5.32 -3.86 -4.47
CA SER A 58 -4.28 -2.92 -4.05
C SER A 58 -4.90 -1.58 -3.61
N VAL A 59 -4.40 -1.04 -2.50
CA VAL A 59 -4.83 0.25 -1.93
C VAL A 59 -3.65 1.19 -1.68
N GLY A 60 -2.47 0.81 -2.16
CA GLY A 60 -1.22 1.53 -2.03
C GLY A 60 -0.03 0.70 -2.52
N GLU A 61 0.88 1.36 -3.21
CA GLU A 61 2.08 0.82 -3.81
C GLU A 61 3.33 1.54 -3.28
N LEU A 62 4.42 0.79 -3.14
CA LEU A 62 5.69 1.31 -2.63
C LEU A 62 6.85 0.61 -3.35
N ILE A 63 7.88 1.38 -3.69
CA ILE A 63 9.12 0.87 -4.28
C ILE A 63 10.22 0.88 -3.22
N ILE A 64 11.01 -0.20 -3.19
CA ILE A 64 12.22 -0.34 -2.37
C ILE A 64 13.38 -0.70 -3.29
N GLY A 65 14.52 -0.05 -3.10
CA GLY A 65 15.79 -0.37 -3.75
C GLY A 65 16.98 -0.20 -2.80
N SER A 66 18.17 -0.55 -3.27
CA SER A 66 19.44 -0.25 -2.59
C SER A 66 19.78 1.24 -2.69
N ARG A 67 20.48 1.80 -1.69
CA ARG A 67 21.22 3.05 -1.89
C ARG A 67 22.52 2.77 -2.63
N GLY A 68 22.82 3.58 -3.64
CA GLY A 68 24.06 3.52 -4.42
C GLY A 68 25.12 4.45 -3.87
#